data_AF-A0AA41U2P6-F1
#
_entry.id   AF-A0AA41U2P6-F1
#
_cell.length_a   1.000
_cell.length_b   1.000
_cell.length_c   1.000
_cell.angle_alpha   90.00
_cell.angle_beta   90.00
_cell.angle_gamma   90.00
#
_symmetry.space_group_name_H-M   'P 1'
#
loop_
_entity.id
_entity.type
_entity.pdbx_description
1 polymer ?
#
loop_
_entity_poly.entity_id
_entity_poly.type
_entity_poly.pdbx_seq_one_letter_code
_entity_poly.pdbx_strand_id
1 'polypeptide(L)'
;MSAPDRSAARSGSDPVRSAVYAVAACHFVASFAALGLPPYLVEILPTLGDEEARWAGVLYVVPTVCGALAAPVWGRLGDRFGRKRLLLRAQLGLAVAFLLTGLAQSLPAFTAALVLQGLLGGTFAASTGYLAGVLPTGRLAWALTLMQGSARAALVAAPVVVGLLAPVLPPHRQYLVMALLPLTAAVTLALLPAPGADPAETAKASSPAGSPDSAGSADAADTTDTAAAAGSTDSCEAPNPQELPLSGVESDNAPAKHLLFAPRLRVLLALEFVFVFATIVTFPYLTALVEDRMPGLPSVTSGVVFALPHVCYLVLARPALAVATERPAQAIAAGFGLVAAGCVLHLPDAGLPLLLAARVVFGAGLTAGLVGLSALTAQMSRGRAPGSLFGTLEFVSKLGAVAAGLAASALTAHLGPDAPQAAGALLGAAAALTLVPRLRRRPANPANPANPAKEPHAPRRSLRRTSRRDRAHTGHAADR
;
A
#
# COMPACT_ATOMS: atom_id res chain seq x y z
N MET A 1 46.05 4.34 -27.80
CA MET A 1 45.08 3.35 -27.29
C MET A 1 45.13 3.42 -25.77
N SER A 2 44.40 4.36 -25.18
CA SER A 2 44.46 4.67 -23.75
C SER A 2 43.29 3.97 -23.07
N ALA A 3 43.59 3.08 -22.13
CA ALA A 3 42.59 2.35 -21.35
C ALA A 3 41.72 3.32 -20.53
N PRO A 4 40.41 3.07 -20.38
CA PRO A 4 39.58 3.93 -19.56
C PRO A 4 39.90 3.69 -18.08
N ASP A 5 40.21 4.80 -17.41
CA ASP A 5 40.52 4.91 -16.00
C ASP A 5 39.39 4.33 -15.12
N ARG A 6 39.68 3.21 -14.45
CA ARG A 6 38.75 2.51 -13.55
C ARG A 6 38.67 3.15 -12.16
N SER A 7 39.36 4.26 -11.92
CA SER A 7 39.44 4.90 -10.59
C SER A 7 38.26 5.85 -10.28
N ALA A 8 37.48 6.29 -11.27
CA ALA A 8 36.33 7.19 -11.06
C ALA A 8 34.99 6.49 -10.71
N ALA A 9 34.97 5.16 -10.62
CA ALA A 9 33.73 4.38 -10.43
C ALA A 9 33.39 4.07 -8.95
N ARG A 10 34.09 4.66 -7.98
CA ARG A 10 33.88 4.41 -6.55
C ARG A 10 33.91 5.71 -5.75
N SER A 11 32.74 6.31 -5.47
CA SER A 11 32.44 7.11 -4.24
C SER A 11 31.18 8.00 -4.31
N GLY A 12 30.22 7.77 -5.20
CA GLY A 12 28.90 8.41 -5.12
C GLY A 12 27.83 7.39 -4.79
N SER A 13 27.30 7.35 -3.57
CA SER A 13 26.05 6.63 -3.31
C SER A 13 24.97 7.19 -4.24
N ASP A 14 24.35 6.35 -5.08
CA ASP A 14 23.20 6.73 -5.91
C ASP A 14 22.20 7.50 -5.01
N PRO A 15 21.98 8.82 -5.24
CA PRO A 15 21.22 9.67 -4.33
C PRO A 15 19.79 9.13 -4.12
N VAL A 16 19.27 8.42 -5.13
CA VAL A 16 17.99 7.72 -5.07
C VAL A 16 18.03 6.56 -4.06
N ARG A 17 19.10 5.76 -4.04
CA ARG A 17 19.24 4.66 -3.08
C ARG A 17 19.36 5.18 -1.65
N SER A 18 20.12 6.25 -1.44
CA SER A 18 20.26 6.88 -0.13
C SER A 18 18.90 7.35 0.41
N ALA A 19 18.09 7.99 -0.44
CA ALA A 19 16.75 8.43 -0.06
C ALA A 19 15.84 7.25 0.35
N VAL A 20 15.90 6.11 -0.34
CA VAL A 20 15.09 4.94 0.03
C VAL A 20 15.46 4.39 1.40
N TYR A 21 16.75 4.22 1.68
CA TYR A 21 17.20 3.74 2.99
C TYR A 21 16.91 4.73 4.10
N ALA A 22 17.05 6.04 3.85
CA ALA A 22 16.70 7.06 4.82
C ALA A 22 15.20 7.02 5.15
N VAL A 23 14.33 6.95 4.14
CA VAL A 23 12.88 6.83 4.36
C VAL A 23 12.52 5.52 5.08
N ALA A 24 13.20 4.42 4.75
CA ALA A 24 13.03 3.13 5.44
C ALA A 24 13.43 3.20 6.91
N ALA A 25 14.57 3.83 7.20
CA ALA A 25 15.02 4.05 8.57
C ALA A 25 14.04 4.94 9.34
N CYS A 26 13.56 6.03 8.73
CA CYS A 26 12.57 6.90 9.34
C CYS A 26 11.26 6.15 9.64
N HIS A 27 10.83 5.28 8.74
CA HIS A 27 9.65 4.45 8.97
C HIS A 27 9.90 3.39 10.05
N PHE A 28 11.04 2.71 10.05
CA PHE A 28 11.46 1.77 11.10
C PHE A 28 11.39 2.43 12.47
N VAL A 29 12.01 3.59 12.62
CA VAL A 29 12.10 4.34 13.87
C VAL A 29 10.70 4.74 14.38
N ALA A 30 9.84 5.23 13.49
CA ALA A 30 8.44 5.54 13.81
C ALA A 30 7.64 4.29 14.24
N SER A 31 7.80 3.19 13.50
CA SER A 31 7.15 1.90 13.81
C SER A 31 7.66 1.28 15.10
N PHE A 32 8.95 1.40 15.39
CA PHE A 32 9.58 0.88 16.61
C PHE A 32 8.95 1.52 17.84
N ALA A 33 8.86 2.85 17.86
CA ALA A 33 8.23 3.57 18.94
C ALA A 33 6.73 3.26 19.06
N ALA A 34 6.01 3.14 17.92
CA ALA A 34 4.56 2.91 17.92
C ALA A 34 4.16 1.48 18.30
N LEU A 35 5.00 0.47 18.00
CA LEU A 35 4.69 -0.95 18.21
C LEU A 35 5.32 -1.52 19.49
N GLY A 36 6.35 -0.89 20.06
CA GLY A 36 7.10 -1.43 21.19
C GLY A 36 6.41 -1.32 22.55
N LEU A 37 5.69 -0.22 22.79
CA LEU A 37 5.07 0.09 24.08
C LEU A 37 3.65 -0.46 24.32
N PRO A 38 2.78 -0.65 23.29
CA PRO A 38 1.43 -1.18 23.51
C PRO A 38 1.34 -2.49 24.33
N PRO A 39 2.26 -3.46 24.23
CA PRO A 39 2.24 -4.66 25.09
C PRO A 39 2.36 -4.37 26.59
N TYR A 40 2.89 -3.21 26.98
CA TYR A 40 3.11 -2.80 28.37
C TYR A 40 1.97 -1.95 28.93
N LEU A 41 0.86 -1.79 28.22
CA LEU A 41 -0.28 -0.99 28.70
C LEU A 41 -0.84 -1.51 30.04
N VAL A 42 -0.82 -2.82 30.28
CA VAL A 42 -1.27 -3.42 31.55
C VAL A 42 -0.40 -2.97 32.73
N GLU A 43 0.88 -2.65 32.50
CA GLU A 43 1.79 -2.11 33.51
C GLU A 43 1.65 -0.58 33.65
N ILE A 44 1.33 0.11 32.56
CA ILE A 44 1.22 1.57 32.52
C ILE A 44 -0.08 2.07 33.17
N LEU A 45 -1.21 1.43 32.89
CA LEU A 45 -2.53 1.93 33.27
C LEU A 45 -2.78 2.07 34.78
N PRO A 46 -2.29 1.15 35.63
CA PRO A 46 -2.40 1.33 37.08
C PRO A 46 -1.74 2.62 37.58
N THR A 47 -0.63 3.05 36.95
CA THR A 47 0.06 4.30 37.31
C THR A 47 -0.72 5.56 36.93
N LEU A 48 -1.76 5.43 36.11
CA LEU A 48 -2.60 6.52 35.59
C LEU A 48 -4.03 6.51 36.19
N GLY A 49 -4.29 5.65 37.18
CA GLY A 49 -5.56 5.56 37.90
C GLY A 49 -6.52 4.45 37.42
N ASP A 50 -6.07 3.53 36.56
CA ASP A 50 -6.83 2.34 36.12
C ASP A 50 -6.16 1.07 36.65
N GLU A 51 -6.36 0.79 37.95
CA GLU A 51 -5.67 -0.28 38.69
C GLU A 51 -5.83 -1.69 38.08
N GLU A 52 -6.98 -1.96 37.47
CA GLU A 52 -7.29 -3.24 36.83
C GLU A 52 -6.94 -3.27 35.33
N ALA A 53 -6.33 -2.21 34.80
CA ALA A 53 -5.99 -2.06 33.39
C ALA A 53 -7.17 -2.34 32.42
N ARG A 54 -8.39 -1.94 32.83
CA ARG A 54 -9.65 -2.21 32.09
C ARG A 54 -9.62 -1.62 30.69
N TRP A 55 -8.85 -0.55 30.48
CA TRP A 55 -8.76 0.15 29.20
C TRP A 55 -7.63 -0.34 28.28
N ALA A 56 -6.82 -1.32 28.69
CA ALA A 56 -5.63 -1.76 27.93
C ALA A 56 -5.96 -2.16 26.49
N GLY A 57 -6.98 -3.00 26.30
CA GLY A 57 -7.38 -3.47 24.96
C GLY A 57 -7.90 -2.35 24.06
N VAL A 58 -8.68 -1.41 24.62
CA VAL A 58 -9.21 -0.25 23.87
C VAL A 58 -8.06 0.67 23.46
N LEU A 59 -7.20 1.05 24.40
CA LEU A 59 -6.08 1.97 24.17
C LEU A 59 -5.01 1.38 23.24
N TYR A 60 -4.86 0.06 23.21
CA TYR A 60 -4.02 -0.63 22.23
C TYR A 60 -4.47 -0.33 20.78
N VAL A 61 -5.78 -0.29 20.53
CA VAL A 61 -6.34 -0.16 19.18
C VAL A 61 -6.60 1.31 18.78
N VAL A 62 -6.79 2.22 19.75
CA VAL A 62 -7.12 3.64 19.52
C VAL A 62 -6.18 4.33 18.51
N PRO A 63 -4.84 4.31 18.65
CA PRO A 63 -3.95 4.95 17.68
C PRO A 63 -4.12 4.40 16.25
N THR A 64 -4.37 3.09 16.14
CA THR A 64 -4.56 2.42 14.85
C THR A 64 -5.85 2.87 14.18
N VAL A 65 -6.97 2.96 14.92
CA VAL A 65 -8.26 3.44 14.41
C VAL A 65 -8.17 4.90 14.00
N CYS A 66 -7.67 5.77 14.88
CA CYS A 66 -7.49 7.19 14.57
C CYS A 66 -6.59 7.39 13.34
N GLY A 67 -5.50 6.63 13.24
CA GLY A 67 -4.61 6.66 12.08
C GLY A 67 -5.24 6.12 10.80
N ALA A 68 -6.15 5.13 10.89
CA ALA A 68 -6.89 4.65 9.72
C ALA A 68 -7.76 5.76 9.14
N LEU A 69 -8.54 6.41 9.99
CA LEU A 69 -9.45 7.50 9.60
C LEU A 69 -8.69 8.70 9.05
N ALA A 70 -7.51 9.00 9.59
CA ALA A 70 -6.69 10.11 9.15
C ALA A 70 -5.92 9.83 7.83
N ALA A 71 -5.63 8.56 7.51
CA ALA A 71 -4.75 8.19 6.39
C ALA A 71 -5.20 8.74 5.02
N PRO A 72 -6.49 8.68 4.61
CA PRO A 72 -6.93 9.24 3.33
C PRO A 72 -6.85 10.77 3.28
N VAL A 73 -6.99 11.44 4.43
CA VAL A 73 -6.88 12.91 4.54
C VAL A 73 -5.42 13.31 4.35
N TRP A 74 -4.50 12.69 5.09
CA TRP A 74 -3.08 12.98 4.95
C TRP A 74 -2.52 12.59 3.59
N GLY A 75 -2.98 11.48 3.01
CA GLY A 75 -2.63 11.08 1.66
C GLY A 75 -2.92 12.18 0.63
N ARG A 76 -4.16 12.70 0.61
CA ARG A 76 -4.56 13.82 -0.25
C ARG A 76 -3.78 15.10 0.05
N LEU A 77 -3.53 15.38 1.33
CA LEU A 77 -2.76 16.55 1.74
C LEU A 77 -1.30 16.47 1.25
N GLY A 78 -0.72 15.26 1.19
CA GLY A 78 0.62 15.02 0.66
C GLY A 78 0.74 15.29 -0.83
N ASP A 79 -0.30 14.97 -1.59
CA ASP A 79 -0.35 15.27 -3.01
C ASP A 79 -0.49 16.78 -3.26
N ARG A 80 -1.19 17.52 -2.38
CA ARG A 80 -1.40 18.97 -2.52
C ARG A 80 -0.24 19.84 -2.00
N PHE A 81 0.33 19.50 -0.85
CA PHE A 81 1.32 20.35 -0.14
C PHE A 81 2.76 19.86 -0.28
N GLY A 82 2.97 18.75 -0.97
CA GLY A 82 4.29 18.17 -1.19
C GLY A 82 4.61 17.04 -0.21
N ARG A 83 5.09 15.92 -0.77
CA ARG A 83 5.32 14.65 -0.08
C ARG A 83 6.39 14.72 1.01
N LYS A 84 7.47 15.48 0.79
CA LYS A 84 8.53 15.69 1.79
C LYS A 84 8.00 16.42 3.02
N ARG A 85 7.22 17.49 2.82
CA ARG A 85 6.62 18.27 3.93
C ARG A 85 5.64 17.43 4.74
N LEU A 86 4.85 16.60 4.05
CA LEU A 86 3.93 15.68 4.72
C LEU A 86 4.68 14.65 5.59
N LEU A 87 5.79 14.10 5.10
CA LEU A 87 6.60 13.13 5.84
C LEU A 87 7.26 13.77 7.07
N LEU A 88 7.80 14.99 6.93
CA LEU A 88 8.35 15.76 8.06
C LEU A 88 7.30 16.04 9.13
N ARG A 89 6.11 16.51 8.73
CA ARG A 89 4.97 16.72 9.63
C ARG A 89 4.60 15.44 10.37
N ALA A 90 4.55 14.30 9.69
CA ALA A 90 4.20 13.02 10.32
C ALA A 90 5.22 12.62 11.40
N GLN A 91 6.52 12.84 11.15
CA GLN A 91 7.57 12.57 12.14
C GLN A 91 7.52 13.54 13.33
N LEU A 92 7.38 14.84 13.08
CA LEU A 92 7.24 15.84 14.15
C LEU A 92 5.98 15.63 14.98
N GLY A 93 4.85 15.34 14.33
CA GLY A 93 3.60 15.03 14.99
C GLY A 93 3.69 13.78 15.87
N LEU A 94 4.41 12.76 15.41
CA LEU A 94 4.65 11.54 16.19
C LEU A 94 5.58 11.81 17.39
N ALA A 95 6.62 12.64 17.22
CA ALA A 95 7.50 13.06 18.32
C ALA A 95 6.71 13.82 19.42
N VAL A 96 5.88 14.78 19.02
CA VAL A 96 5.01 15.52 19.95
C VAL A 96 4.03 14.59 20.64
N ALA A 97 3.38 13.69 19.91
CA ALA A 97 2.43 12.75 20.49
C ALA A 97 3.10 11.86 21.55
N PHE A 98 4.27 11.26 21.25
CA PHE A 98 4.99 10.44 22.23
C PHE A 98 5.49 11.23 23.43
N LEU A 99 5.94 12.47 23.22
CA LEU A 99 6.32 13.35 24.32
C LEU A 99 5.12 13.59 25.25
N LEU A 100 3.95 13.90 24.70
CA LEU A 100 2.73 14.08 25.47
C LEU A 100 2.29 12.79 26.18
N THR A 101 2.41 11.63 25.53
CA THR A 101 2.09 10.33 26.14
C THR A 101 2.98 10.05 27.36
N GLY A 102 4.29 10.32 27.26
CA GLY A 102 5.23 10.11 28.36
C GLY A 102 5.16 11.16 29.48
N LEU A 103 4.54 12.32 29.21
CA LEU A 103 4.26 13.37 30.19
C LEU A 103 2.86 13.26 30.81
N ALA A 104 1.97 12.44 30.25
CA ALA A 104 0.61 12.29 30.74
C ALA A 104 0.59 11.77 32.19
N GLN A 105 -0.15 12.44 33.07
CA GLN A 105 -0.28 12.09 34.48
C GLN A 105 -1.68 11.55 34.83
N SER A 106 -2.53 11.35 33.84
CA SER A 106 -3.89 10.85 34.01
C SER A 106 -4.34 10.06 32.79
N LEU A 107 -5.24 9.10 33.00
CA LEU A 107 -5.82 8.28 31.93
C LEU A 107 -6.41 9.11 30.77
N PRO A 108 -7.18 10.21 31.00
CA PRO A 108 -7.69 11.02 29.90
C PRO A 108 -6.59 11.72 29.09
N ALA A 109 -5.56 12.26 29.75
CA ALA A 109 -4.43 12.91 29.08
C ALA A 109 -3.64 11.91 28.23
N PHE A 110 -3.40 10.71 28.76
CA PHE A 110 -2.75 9.61 28.05
C PHE A 110 -3.57 9.16 26.83
N THR A 111 -4.88 9.02 27.00
CA THR A 111 -5.82 8.69 25.92
C THR A 111 -5.81 9.74 24.82
N ALA A 112 -5.87 11.03 25.19
CA ALA A 112 -5.80 12.13 24.22
C ALA A 112 -4.47 12.15 23.45
N ALA A 113 -3.36 11.84 24.11
CA ALA A 113 -2.05 11.72 23.46
C ALA A 113 -1.99 10.54 22.47
N LEU A 114 -2.60 9.39 22.80
CA LEU A 114 -2.72 8.24 21.89
C LEU A 114 -3.63 8.52 20.68
N VAL A 115 -4.74 9.25 20.88
CA VAL A 115 -5.58 9.75 19.79
C VAL A 115 -4.76 10.66 18.88
N LEU A 116 -4.01 11.60 19.46
CA LEU A 116 -3.14 12.50 18.73
C LEU A 116 -2.05 11.73 17.97
N GLN A 117 -1.47 10.69 18.56
CA GLN A 117 -0.49 9.81 17.92
C GLN A 117 -1.06 9.17 16.64
N GLY A 118 -2.30 8.69 16.70
CA GLY A 118 -2.99 8.15 15.53
C GLY A 118 -3.30 9.23 14.49
N LEU A 119 -3.88 10.34 14.92
CA LEU A 119 -4.31 11.44 14.03
C LEU A 119 -3.13 12.15 13.36
N LEU A 120 -2.05 12.44 14.08
CA LEU A 120 -0.86 13.09 13.52
C LEU A 120 0.09 12.09 12.84
N GLY A 121 -0.16 10.79 13.04
CA GLY A 121 0.51 9.70 12.35
C GLY A 121 0.30 9.70 10.83
N GLY A 122 0.55 8.55 10.20
CA GLY A 122 0.53 8.41 8.74
C GLY A 122 1.92 8.51 8.10
N THR A 123 2.95 8.16 8.86
CA THR A 123 4.31 8.01 8.34
C THR A 123 4.38 6.95 7.23
N PHE A 124 3.54 5.91 7.26
CA PHE A 124 3.51 4.86 6.23
C PHE A 124 3.03 5.39 4.87
N ALA A 125 1.83 5.96 4.78
CA ALA A 125 1.33 6.59 3.54
C ALA A 125 2.22 7.75 3.09
N ALA A 126 2.75 8.57 4.00
CA ALA A 126 3.65 9.67 3.64
C ALA A 126 4.98 9.17 3.04
N SER A 127 5.62 8.18 3.70
CA SER A 127 6.86 7.55 3.22
C SER A 127 6.64 6.91 1.87
N THR A 128 5.54 6.18 1.74
CA THR A 128 5.23 5.46 0.53
C THR A 128 4.86 6.37 -0.64
N GLY A 129 4.08 7.43 -0.37
CA GLY A 129 3.76 8.46 -1.34
C GLY A 129 5.02 9.19 -1.82
N TYR A 130 5.93 9.54 -0.90
CA TYR A 130 7.25 10.10 -1.22
C TYR A 130 8.04 9.17 -2.15
N LEU A 131 8.19 7.90 -1.77
CA LEU A 131 8.92 6.90 -2.58
C LEU A 131 8.32 6.74 -3.98
N ALA A 132 7.00 6.68 -4.09
CA ALA A 132 6.32 6.61 -5.38
C ALA A 132 6.48 7.85 -6.25
N GLY A 133 6.79 9.00 -5.62
CA GLY A 133 7.06 10.25 -6.31
C GLY A 133 8.48 10.38 -6.86
N VAL A 134 9.45 9.71 -6.24
CA VAL A 134 10.88 9.87 -6.56
C VAL A 134 11.49 8.66 -7.26
N LEU A 135 10.79 7.52 -7.24
CA LEU A 135 11.28 6.27 -7.81
C LEU A 135 10.58 5.90 -9.12
N PRO A 136 11.33 5.35 -10.09
CA PRO A 136 10.71 4.64 -11.20
C PRO A 136 10.03 3.37 -10.67
N THR A 137 8.96 2.94 -11.34
CA THR A 137 8.13 1.80 -10.94
C THR A 137 8.91 0.51 -10.68
N GLY A 138 9.97 0.25 -11.46
CA GLY A 138 10.81 -0.94 -11.28
C GLY A 138 11.52 -0.98 -9.92
N ARG A 139 11.87 0.19 -9.36
CA ARG A 139 12.49 0.33 -8.04
C ARG A 139 11.47 0.56 -6.93
N LEU A 140 10.25 1.03 -7.26
CA LEU A 140 9.20 1.27 -6.27
C LEU A 140 8.80 -0.02 -5.55
N ALA A 141 8.59 -1.13 -6.26
CA ALA A 141 8.22 -2.42 -5.64
C ALA A 141 9.24 -2.87 -4.57
N TRP A 142 10.53 -2.65 -4.85
CA TRP A 142 11.61 -2.91 -3.89
C TRP A 142 11.52 -1.99 -2.67
N ALA A 143 11.31 -0.69 -2.88
CA ALA A 143 11.20 0.28 -1.80
C ALA A 143 9.97 0.03 -0.91
N LEU A 144 8.82 -0.33 -1.50
CA LEU A 144 7.62 -0.74 -0.76
C LEU A 144 7.87 -1.99 0.07
N THR A 145 8.54 -2.98 -0.52
CA THR A 145 8.97 -4.20 0.19
C THR A 145 9.92 -3.86 1.35
N LEU A 146 10.83 -2.92 1.17
CA LEU A 146 11.71 -2.45 2.24
C LEU A 146 10.92 -1.74 3.35
N MET A 147 9.92 -0.90 3.02
CA MET A 147 9.03 -0.29 4.02
C MET A 147 8.32 -1.36 4.86
N GLN A 148 7.81 -2.40 4.19
CA GLN A 148 7.19 -3.50 4.89
C GLN A 148 8.21 -4.20 5.80
N GLY A 149 9.43 -4.46 5.33
CA GLY A 149 10.52 -5.00 6.13
C GLY A 149 10.83 -4.19 7.37
N SER A 150 10.92 -2.85 7.27
CA SER A 150 11.15 -2.00 8.44
C SER A 150 10.06 -2.15 9.51
N ALA A 151 8.78 -2.22 9.13
CA ALA A 151 7.71 -2.42 10.12
C ALA A 151 7.81 -3.79 10.82
N ARG A 152 8.23 -4.85 10.11
CA ARG A 152 8.35 -6.20 10.68
C ARG A 152 9.58 -6.33 11.55
N ALA A 153 10.69 -5.70 11.16
CA ALA A 153 11.87 -5.59 12.01
C ALA A 153 11.55 -4.84 13.31
N ALA A 154 10.80 -3.74 13.23
CA ALA A 154 10.33 -3.00 14.40
C ALA A 154 9.45 -3.86 15.31
N LEU A 155 8.51 -4.63 14.73
CA LEU A 155 7.62 -5.51 15.49
C LEU A 155 8.38 -6.60 16.26
N VAL A 156 9.48 -7.13 15.72
CA VAL A 156 10.32 -8.11 16.40
C VAL A 156 11.22 -7.47 17.45
N ALA A 157 11.87 -6.35 17.11
CA ALA A 157 12.89 -5.75 17.96
C ALA A 157 12.33 -4.89 19.11
N ALA A 158 11.21 -4.18 18.88
CA ALA A 158 10.77 -3.14 19.81
C ALA A 158 10.33 -3.67 21.18
N PRO A 159 9.48 -4.72 21.30
CA PRO A 159 9.09 -5.24 22.61
C PRO A 159 10.29 -5.76 23.41
N VAL A 160 11.28 -6.37 22.74
CA VAL A 160 12.50 -6.87 23.40
C VAL A 160 13.30 -5.71 23.99
N VAL A 161 13.53 -4.65 23.21
CA VAL A 161 14.30 -3.49 23.68
C VAL A 161 13.55 -2.73 24.79
N VAL A 162 12.24 -2.54 24.65
CA VAL A 162 11.38 -1.92 25.68
C VAL A 162 11.42 -2.72 26.98
N GLY A 163 11.32 -4.06 26.89
CA GLY A 163 11.42 -4.96 28.03
C GLY A 163 12.78 -4.94 28.72
N LEU A 164 13.87 -4.91 27.95
CA LEU A 164 15.23 -4.77 28.50
C LEU A 164 15.46 -3.42 29.19
N LEU A 165 14.73 -2.38 28.77
CA LEU A 165 14.81 -1.05 29.37
C LEU A 165 13.90 -0.88 30.61
N ALA A 166 12.88 -1.73 30.78
CA ALA A 166 11.90 -1.65 31.86
C ALA A 166 12.51 -1.61 33.28
N PRO A 167 13.59 -2.35 33.61
CA PRO A 167 14.22 -2.26 34.94
C PRO A 167 14.85 -0.90 35.26
N VAL A 168 15.19 -0.12 34.24
CA VAL A 168 15.91 1.17 34.39
C VAL A 168 14.97 2.36 34.21
N LEU A 169 13.98 2.22 33.32
CA LEU A 169 13.01 3.26 33.02
C LEU A 169 11.61 2.65 32.90
N PRO A 170 10.64 3.04 33.74
CA PRO A 170 9.27 2.53 33.69
C PRO A 170 8.67 2.69 32.29
N PRO A 171 7.91 1.72 31.75
CA PRO A 171 7.39 1.76 30.38
C PRO A 171 6.65 3.06 30.03
N HIS A 172 5.90 3.63 30.97
CA HIS A 172 5.25 4.93 30.80
C HIS A 172 6.25 6.04 30.43
N ARG A 173 7.38 6.12 31.14
CA ARG A 173 8.42 7.12 30.90
C ARG A 173 9.27 6.82 29.67
N GLN A 174 9.30 5.58 29.19
CA GLN A 174 10.00 5.23 27.96
C GLN A 174 9.42 5.94 26.73
N TYR A 175 8.14 6.34 26.74
CA TYR A 175 7.55 7.20 25.71
C TYR A 175 8.34 8.50 25.48
N LEU A 176 8.95 9.08 26.52
CA LEU A 176 9.77 10.29 26.40
C LEU A 176 11.04 10.04 25.57
N VAL A 177 11.70 8.90 25.80
CA VAL A 177 12.88 8.49 25.03
C VAL A 177 12.48 8.14 23.59
N MET A 178 11.34 7.46 23.43
CA MET A 178 10.76 7.13 22.13
C MET A 178 10.32 8.37 21.33
N ALA A 179 10.15 9.54 21.94
CA ALA A 179 9.89 10.78 21.22
C ALA A 179 11.13 11.30 20.46
N LEU A 180 12.35 10.98 20.93
CA LEU A 180 13.60 11.40 20.29
C LEU A 180 13.84 10.69 18.95
N LEU A 181 13.32 9.47 18.83
CA LEU A 181 13.40 8.64 17.63
C LEU A 181 12.77 9.32 16.40
N PRO A 182 11.46 9.60 16.35
CA PRO A 182 10.86 10.33 15.23
C PRO A 182 11.37 11.77 15.11
N LEU A 183 11.83 12.41 16.20
CA LEU A 183 12.44 13.73 16.13
C LEU A 183 13.76 13.72 15.35
N THR A 184 14.66 12.76 15.63
CA THR A 184 15.91 12.59 14.88
C THR A 184 15.66 12.17 13.43
N ALA A 185 14.63 11.35 13.19
CA ALA A 185 14.13 11.07 11.83
C ALA A 185 13.67 12.35 11.10
N ALA A 186 12.95 13.25 11.77
CA ALA A 186 12.54 14.53 11.19
C ALA A 186 13.76 15.41 10.83
N VAL A 187 14.75 15.49 11.73
CA VAL A 187 15.99 16.26 11.49
C VAL A 187 16.77 15.69 10.30
N THR A 188 17.00 14.39 10.26
CA THR A 188 17.69 13.74 9.13
C THR A 188 16.96 13.93 7.80
N LEU A 189 15.63 13.87 7.80
CA LEU A 189 14.81 14.16 6.61
C LEU A 189 14.85 15.63 6.20
N ALA A 190 14.96 16.56 7.15
CA ALA A 190 15.07 17.98 6.85
C ALA A 190 16.38 18.27 6.09
N LEU A 191 17.46 17.63 6.52
CA LEU A 191 18.80 17.75 5.93
C LEU A 191 18.95 17.11 4.55
N LEU A 192 18.09 16.14 4.19
CA LEU A 192 18.10 15.54 2.85
C LEU A 192 17.64 16.55 1.79
N PRO A 193 18.31 16.67 0.62
CA PRO A 193 17.86 17.53 -0.47
C PRO A 193 16.41 17.21 -0.89
N ALA A 194 15.63 18.24 -1.23
CA ALA A 194 14.31 18.01 -1.80
C ALA A 194 14.47 17.24 -3.12
N PRO A 195 13.69 16.17 -3.37
CA PRO A 195 13.66 15.56 -4.69
C PRO A 195 13.31 16.65 -5.71
N GLY A 196 14.10 16.74 -6.78
CA GLY A 196 13.96 17.77 -7.79
C GLY A 196 12.49 17.95 -8.17
N ALA A 197 11.99 19.18 -8.03
CA ALA A 197 10.71 19.56 -8.58
C ALA A 197 10.74 19.24 -10.08
N ASP A 198 9.67 18.62 -10.59
CA ASP A 198 9.51 18.57 -12.04
C ASP A 198 9.54 20.02 -12.56
N PRO A 199 10.34 20.34 -13.60
CA PRO A 199 10.49 21.70 -14.13
C PRO A 199 9.15 22.40 -14.47
N ALA A 200 8.08 21.62 -14.67
CA ALA A 200 6.73 22.10 -14.94
C ALA A 200 6.03 22.74 -13.71
N GLU A 201 6.41 22.40 -12.48
CA GLU A 201 5.79 22.93 -11.26
C GLU A 201 6.38 24.31 -10.89
N THR A 202 7.67 24.51 -11.14
CA THR A 202 8.34 25.81 -11.01
C THR A 202 7.84 26.85 -12.03
N ALA A 203 7.43 26.43 -13.23
CA ALA A 203 6.91 27.33 -14.26
C ALA A 203 5.49 27.85 -13.94
N LYS A 204 4.68 27.11 -13.19
CA LYS A 204 3.35 27.56 -12.72
C LYS A 204 3.42 28.51 -11.53
N ALA A 205 4.46 28.43 -10.71
CA ALA A 205 4.66 29.30 -9.56
C ALA A 205 5.27 30.66 -9.92
N SER A 206 5.86 30.80 -11.11
CA SER A 206 6.54 32.01 -11.59
C SER A 206 5.71 32.88 -12.54
N SER A 207 4.45 32.56 -12.81
CA SER A 207 3.58 33.45 -13.59
C SER A 207 3.00 34.54 -12.66
N PRO A 208 3.28 35.84 -12.88
CA PRO A 208 2.77 36.89 -12.02
C PRO A 208 1.25 36.95 -12.13
N ALA A 209 0.57 37.04 -10.98
CA ALA A 209 -0.86 37.28 -10.89
C ALA A 209 -1.23 38.53 -11.69
N GLY A 210 -2.16 38.37 -12.64
CA GLY A 210 -2.80 39.48 -13.33
C GLY A 210 -3.44 40.44 -12.33
N SER A 211 -3.18 41.72 -12.54
CA SER A 211 -3.66 42.88 -11.79
C SER A 211 -5.20 42.89 -11.64
N PRO A 212 -5.73 43.39 -10.51
CA PRO A 212 -7.17 43.56 -10.32
C PRO A 212 -7.59 44.91 -10.88
N ASP A 213 -8.49 44.96 -11.87
CA ASP A 213 -9.24 46.18 -12.15
C ASP A 213 -10.64 45.92 -12.73
N SER A 214 -11.58 46.62 -12.11
CA SER A 214 -12.95 46.98 -12.53
C SER A 214 -14.05 45.91 -12.50
N ALA A 215 -14.87 46.05 -11.46
CA ALA A 215 -16.23 45.56 -11.36
C ALA A 215 -17.20 46.42 -12.18
N GLY A 216 -18.21 45.76 -12.76
CA GLY A 216 -19.59 46.24 -12.81
C GLY A 216 -19.98 47.27 -13.88
N SER A 217 -20.76 46.82 -14.87
CA SER A 217 -22.12 47.34 -15.10
C SER A 217 -22.81 46.55 -16.21
N ALA A 218 -24.03 46.11 -15.93
CA ALA A 218 -25.02 45.72 -16.93
C ALA A 218 -25.32 46.89 -17.87
N ASP A 219 -25.59 46.64 -19.15
CA ASP A 219 -26.95 46.69 -19.70
C ASP A 219 -26.98 46.47 -21.23
N ALA A 220 -28.13 45.95 -21.66
CA ALA A 220 -28.84 46.21 -22.92
C ALA A 220 -28.17 45.99 -24.31
N ALA A 221 -28.75 45.00 -25.00
CA ALA A 221 -29.47 45.11 -26.27
C ALA A 221 -28.75 45.37 -27.63
N ASP A 222 -29.40 44.77 -28.64
CA ASP A 222 -29.48 45.16 -30.06
C ASP A 222 -28.35 44.71 -31.01
N THR A 223 -28.63 43.72 -31.88
CA THR A 223 -29.15 43.80 -33.28
C THR A 223 -28.03 44.07 -34.30
N THR A 224 -27.73 43.04 -35.12
CA THR A 224 -28.02 42.92 -36.57
C THR A 224 -26.94 43.47 -37.49
N ASP A 225 -26.55 42.62 -38.45
CA ASP A 225 -26.18 42.94 -39.84
C ASP A 225 -24.94 43.84 -40.06
N THR A 226 -24.09 43.68 -41.06
CA THR A 226 -24.20 43.03 -42.37
C THR A 226 -22.78 42.91 -42.98
N ALA A 227 -22.62 41.91 -43.86
CA ALA A 227 -21.89 41.91 -45.14
C ALA A 227 -20.65 42.82 -45.36
N ALA A 228 -19.54 42.24 -45.84
CA ALA A 228 -19.26 42.11 -47.29
C ALA A 228 -17.75 41.93 -47.62
N ALA A 229 -17.53 41.05 -48.61
CA ALA A 229 -16.56 41.15 -49.71
C ALA A 229 -15.06 40.78 -49.53
N ALA A 230 -14.75 39.59 -50.08
CA ALA A 230 -13.92 39.36 -51.28
C ALA A 230 -12.38 39.23 -51.18
N GLY A 231 -11.89 38.17 -51.87
CA GLY A 231 -10.49 37.96 -52.33
C GLY A 231 -9.98 36.53 -52.04
N SER A 232 -10.14 35.56 -52.94
CA SER A 232 -9.09 34.96 -53.81
C SER A 232 -7.87 34.41 -53.04
N THR A 233 -7.34 33.18 -53.16
CA THR A 233 -7.31 32.11 -54.17
C THR A 233 -6.54 30.92 -53.55
N ASP A 234 -6.80 29.70 -54.03
CA ASP A 234 -5.94 28.51 -54.08
C ASP A 234 -4.93 28.22 -52.96
N SER A 235 -5.10 27.06 -52.30
CA SER A 235 -4.18 25.92 -52.47
C SER A 235 -4.63 24.73 -51.62
N CYS A 236 -4.82 23.61 -52.31
CA CYS A 236 -5.07 22.29 -51.76
C CYS A 236 -3.73 21.72 -51.29
N GLU A 237 -3.51 21.60 -49.98
CA GLU A 237 -2.35 20.89 -49.44
C GLU A 237 -2.78 19.99 -48.28
N ALA A 238 -2.63 18.68 -48.50
CA ALA A 238 -2.98 17.63 -47.55
C ALA A 238 -2.01 17.66 -46.35
N PRO A 239 -2.48 17.53 -45.09
CA PRO A 239 -1.56 17.53 -43.95
C PRO A 239 -0.81 16.21 -43.82
N ASN A 240 0.52 16.32 -43.78
CA ASN A 240 1.51 15.29 -43.49
C ASN A 240 1.27 14.63 -42.11
N PRO A 241 1.32 13.29 -41.96
CA PRO A 241 1.02 12.60 -40.71
C PRO A 241 2.22 12.58 -39.73
N GLN A 242 2.66 13.74 -39.25
CA GLN A 242 3.58 13.86 -38.12
C GLN A 242 3.39 15.20 -37.41
N GLU A 243 2.35 15.32 -36.57
CA GLU A 243 2.29 16.26 -35.44
C GLU A 243 0.97 16.02 -34.68
N LEU A 244 1.02 15.16 -33.66
CA LEU A 244 -0.02 15.06 -32.65
C LEU A 244 0.28 16.11 -31.58
N PRO A 245 -0.56 17.14 -31.39
CA PRO A 245 -0.38 18.06 -30.28
C PRO A 245 -0.67 17.29 -28.99
N LEU A 246 0.37 17.09 -28.17
CA LEU A 246 0.23 16.71 -26.76
C LEU A 246 -0.29 17.93 -25.96
N SER A 247 -1.49 18.39 -26.28
CA SER A 247 -2.22 19.40 -25.52
C SER A 247 -3.48 18.75 -24.97
N GLY A 248 -3.43 18.34 -23.70
CA GLY A 248 -4.57 17.72 -23.03
C GLY A 248 -4.19 16.69 -21.97
N VAL A 249 -3.12 16.91 -21.20
CA VAL A 249 -3.07 16.35 -19.85
C VAL A 249 -3.65 17.43 -18.96
N GLU A 250 -4.99 17.53 -18.94
CA GLU A 250 -5.64 18.03 -17.73
C GLU A 250 -5.02 17.25 -16.57
N SER A 251 -4.37 17.97 -15.65
CA SER A 251 -3.98 17.43 -14.37
C SER A 251 -5.27 17.08 -13.64
N ASP A 252 -5.80 15.90 -13.96
CA ASP A 252 -7.00 15.38 -13.36
C ASP A 252 -6.66 15.09 -11.90
N ASN A 253 -6.89 16.10 -11.06
CA ASN A 253 -6.99 16.00 -9.61
C ASN A 253 -8.26 15.18 -9.30
N ALA A 254 -8.31 13.95 -9.83
CA ALA A 254 -9.47 13.10 -9.74
C ALA A 254 -9.69 12.76 -8.25
N PRO A 255 -10.86 13.07 -7.69
CA PRO A 255 -11.14 12.82 -6.27
C PRO A 255 -11.02 11.33 -5.96
N ALA A 256 -10.77 10.98 -4.68
CA ALA A 256 -10.71 9.60 -4.18
C ALA A 256 -11.91 8.73 -4.62
N LYS A 257 -13.04 9.36 -5.00
CA LYS A 257 -14.20 8.72 -5.63
C LYS A 257 -13.80 7.94 -6.91
N HIS A 258 -12.93 8.46 -7.77
CA HIS A 258 -12.47 7.77 -8.99
C HIS A 258 -11.67 6.48 -8.72
N LEU A 259 -10.99 6.38 -7.57
CA LEU A 259 -10.27 5.17 -7.18
C LEU A 259 -11.22 3.99 -6.92
N LEU A 260 -12.40 4.26 -6.37
CA LEU A 260 -13.43 3.25 -6.13
C LEU A 260 -14.12 2.79 -7.42
N PHE A 261 -14.08 3.57 -8.49
CA PHE A 261 -14.71 3.20 -9.77
C PHE A 261 -13.84 2.28 -10.64
N ALA A 262 -12.52 2.29 -10.47
CA ALA A 262 -11.61 1.40 -11.21
C ALA A 262 -11.75 -0.07 -10.74
N PRO A 263 -12.24 -1.01 -11.57
CA PRO A 263 -12.55 -2.38 -11.14
C PRO A 263 -11.30 -3.14 -10.65
N ARG A 264 -10.13 -2.91 -11.24
CA ARG A 264 -8.86 -3.52 -10.80
C ARG A 264 -8.38 -2.99 -9.46
N LEU A 265 -8.61 -1.72 -9.16
CA LEU A 265 -8.22 -1.12 -7.89
C LEU A 265 -9.12 -1.60 -6.74
N ARG A 266 -10.43 -1.77 -6.99
CA ARG A 266 -11.33 -2.43 -6.04
C ARG A 266 -10.85 -3.83 -5.64
N VAL A 267 -10.33 -4.61 -6.61
CA VAL A 267 -9.75 -5.92 -6.33
C VAL A 267 -8.47 -5.79 -5.49
N LEU A 268 -7.59 -4.84 -5.77
CA LEU A 268 -6.40 -4.57 -4.93
C LEU A 268 -6.80 -4.20 -3.50
N LEU A 269 -7.75 -3.29 -3.31
CA LEU A 269 -8.24 -2.89 -1.99
C LEU A 269 -8.87 -4.07 -1.24
N ALA A 270 -9.67 -4.90 -1.91
CA ALA A 270 -10.25 -6.10 -1.31
C ALA A 270 -9.16 -7.12 -0.92
N LEU A 271 -8.14 -7.32 -1.77
CA LEU A 271 -7.02 -8.19 -1.45
C LEU A 271 -6.22 -7.67 -0.26
N GLU A 272 -5.95 -6.35 -0.19
CA GLU A 272 -5.27 -5.73 0.96
C GLU A 272 -6.06 -5.98 2.25
N PHE A 273 -7.36 -5.68 2.26
CA PHE A 273 -8.24 -5.90 3.41
C PHE A 273 -8.21 -7.36 3.88
N VAL A 274 -8.49 -8.30 2.97
CA VAL A 274 -8.62 -9.72 3.32
C VAL A 274 -7.28 -10.31 3.72
N PHE A 275 -6.19 -9.87 3.09
CA PHE A 275 -4.85 -10.33 3.44
C PHE A 275 -4.45 -9.88 4.85
N VAL A 276 -4.68 -8.60 5.17
CA VAL A 276 -4.40 -8.07 6.50
C VAL A 276 -5.31 -8.72 7.54
N PHE A 277 -6.59 -8.91 7.23
CA PHE A 277 -7.52 -9.61 8.10
C PHE A 277 -7.03 -11.03 8.42
N ALA A 278 -6.75 -11.84 7.38
CA ALA A 278 -6.35 -13.22 7.53
C ALA A 278 -5.02 -13.38 8.26
N THR A 279 -4.13 -12.39 8.15
CA THR A 279 -2.84 -12.42 8.85
C THR A 279 -2.93 -11.94 10.30
N ILE A 280 -3.85 -11.04 10.65
CA ILE A 280 -3.95 -10.45 11.99
C ILE A 280 -4.95 -11.18 12.89
N VAL A 281 -5.96 -11.84 12.33
CA VAL A 281 -7.03 -12.49 13.13
C VAL A 281 -6.50 -13.53 14.12
N THR A 282 -5.32 -14.09 13.87
CA THR A 282 -4.66 -15.07 14.74
C THR A 282 -3.74 -14.45 15.80
N PHE A 283 -3.43 -13.15 15.72
CA PHE A 283 -2.40 -12.52 16.55
C PHE A 283 -2.80 -12.29 18.01
N PRO A 284 -4.00 -11.77 18.35
CA PRO A 284 -4.34 -11.40 19.72
C PRO A 284 -4.34 -12.57 20.71
N TYR A 285 -4.56 -13.80 20.22
CA TYR A 285 -4.74 -15.00 21.05
C TYR A 285 -3.61 -16.01 20.94
N LEU A 286 -2.61 -15.78 20.08
CA LEU A 286 -1.56 -16.77 19.84
C LEU A 286 -0.77 -17.10 21.12
N THR A 287 -0.43 -16.10 21.93
CA THR A 287 0.29 -16.29 23.19
C THR A 287 -0.56 -17.09 24.18
N ALA A 288 -1.82 -16.74 24.33
CA ALA A 288 -2.76 -17.45 25.20
C ALA A 288 -2.97 -18.91 24.74
N LEU A 289 -3.05 -19.14 23.43
CA LEU A 289 -3.18 -20.48 22.85
C LEU A 289 -1.96 -21.35 23.13
N VAL A 290 -0.75 -20.78 23.05
CA VAL A 290 0.50 -21.50 23.38
C VAL A 290 0.51 -21.91 24.85
N GLU A 291 0.09 -21.01 25.73
CA GLU A 291 0.05 -21.25 27.17
C GLU A 291 -1.00 -22.30 27.57
N ASP A 292 -2.19 -22.25 26.95
CA ASP A 292 -3.28 -23.20 27.17
C ASP A 292 -2.92 -24.61 26.68
N ARG A 293 -2.37 -24.73 25.45
CA ARG A 293 -2.03 -26.03 24.86
C ARG A 293 -0.75 -26.65 25.41
N MET A 294 0.18 -25.83 25.92
CA MET A 294 1.50 -26.27 26.37
C MET A 294 1.88 -25.57 27.69
N PRO A 295 1.21 -25.92 28.81
CA PRO A 295 1.49 -25.33 30.11
C PRO A 295 2.93 -25.63 30.55
N GLY A 296 3.60 -24.62 31.09
CA GLY A 296 4.98 -24.72 31.59
C GLY A 296 6.08 -24.34 30.60
N LEU A 297 5.74 -23.95 29.36
CA LEU A 297 6.72 -23.37 28.45
C LEU A 297 7.20 -21.99 28.93
N PRO A 298 8.49 -21.65 28.77
CA PRO A 298 8.99 -20.30 29.06
C PRO A 298 8.27 -19.24 28.22
N SER A 299 8.00 -18.07 28.80
CA SER A 299 7.39 -16.92 28.11
C SER A 299 8.15 -16.47 26.85
N VAL A 300 9.47 -16.68 26.84
CA VAL A 300 10.35 -16.44 25.68
C VAL A 300 9.92 -17.26 24.47
N THR A 301 9.46 -18.49 24.67
CA THR A 301 9.01 -19.38 23.58
C THR A 301 7.79 -18.81 22.88
N SER A 302 6.80 -18.30 23.62
CA SER A 302 5.63 -17.64 23.05
C SER A 302 6.01 -16.39 22.26
N GLY A 303 6.99 -15.62 22.76
CA GLY A 303 7.58 -14.49 22.03
C GLY A 303 8.25 -14.90 20.71
N VAL A 304 9.01 -16.00 20.71
CA VAL A 304 9.64 -16.56 19.49
C VAL A 304 8.60 -17.03 18.48
N VAL A 305 7.59 -17.78 18.93
CA VAL A 305 6.47 -18.24 18.08
C VAL A 305 5.74 -17.05 17.46
N PHE A 306 5.51 -15.99 18.26
CA PHE A 306 4.90 -14.75 17.79
C PHE A 306 5.76 -14.07 16.71
N ALA A 307 7.06 -13.88 16.96
CA ALA A 307 7.99 -13.20 16.07
C ALA A 307 8.33 -13.96 14.77
N LEU A 308 8.19 -15.29 14.76
CA LEU A 308 8.73 -16.15 13.71
C LEU A 308 8.27 -15.79 12.28
N PRO A 309 6.98 -15.52 11.98
CA PRO A 309 6.57 -15.11 10.64
C PRO A 309 7.21 -13.81 10.15
N HIS A 310 7.51 -12.90 11.08
CA HIS A 310 8.17 -11.63 10.77
C HIS A 310 9.65 -11.85 10.49
N VAL A 311 10.31 -12.77 11.20
CA VAL A 311 11.66 -13.21 10.87
C VAL A 311 11.70 -13.88 9.49
N CYS A 312 10.73 -14.74 9.16
CA CYS A 312 10.60 -15.31 7.82
C CYS A 312 10.51 -14.21 6.75
N TYR A 313 9.76 -13.15 7.00
CA TYR A 313 9.71 -11.99 6.10
C TYR A 313 11.08 -11.38 5.85
N LEU A 314 11.84 -11.11 6.92
CA LEU A 314 13.16 -10.47 6.82
C LEU A 314 14.16 -11.31 6.01
N VAL A 315 14.04 -12.64 6.07
CA VAL A 315 14.89 -13.58 5.31
C VAL A 315 14.41 -13.76 3.87
N LEU A 316 13.11 -13.93 3.66
CA LEU A 316 12.53 -14.36 2.38
C LEU A 316 12.09 -13.19 1.47
N ALA A 317 12.03 -11.95 1.98
CA ALA A 317 11.52 -10.81 1.20
C ALA A 317 12.30 -10.56 -0.10
N ARG A 318 13.63 -10.67 -0.08
CA ARG A 318 14.47 -10.45 -1.26
C ARG A 318 14.25 -11.47 -2.37
N PRO A 319 14.33 -12.80 -2.13
CA PRO A 319 14.01 -13.77 -3.18
C PRO A 319 12.53 -13.71 -3.61
N ALA A 320 11.60 -13.47 -2.68
CA ALA A 320 10.19 -13.29 -2.99
C ALA A 320 9.94 -12.10 -3.93
N LEU A 321 10.71 -11.02 -3.77
CA LEU A 321 10.61 -9.83 -4.61
C LEU A 321 10.89 -10.12 -6.09
N ALA A 322 11.91 -10.93 -6.40
CA ALA A 322 12.24 -11.28 -7.77
C ALA A 322 11.04 -11.94 -8.49
N VAL A 323 10.35 -12.85 -7.81
CA VAL A 323 9.16 -13.53 -8.33
C VAL A 323 7.96 -12.56 -8.40
N ALA A 324 7.77 -11.76 -7.35
CA ALA A 324 6.63 -10.84 -7.24
C ALA A 324 6.67 -9.70 -8.27
N THR A 325 7.85 -9.22 -8.65
CA THR A 325 7.98 -8.17 -9.68
C THR A 325 7.53 -8.63 -11.06
N GLU A 326 7.79 -9.88 -11.41
CA GLU A 326 7.38 -10.45 -12.69
C GLU A 326 5.93 -10.94 -12.67
N ARG A 327 5.53 -11.59 -11.57
CA ARG A 327 4.25 -12.32 -11.47
C ARG A 327 3.51 -12.00 -10.17
N PRO A 328 3.08 -10.74 -9.96
CA PRO A 328 2.51 -10.30 -8.68
C PRO A 328 1.25 -11.09 -8.29
N ALA A 329 0.37 -11.39 -9.25
CA ALA A 329 -0.82 -12.18 -8.98
C ALA A 329 -0.52 -13.64 -8.55
N GLN A 330 0.61 -14.22 -8.98
CA GLN A 330 1.01 -15.55 -8.52
C GLN A 330 1.60 -15.48 -7.11
N ALA A 331 2.42 -14.46 -6.82
CA ALA A 331 2.95 -14.22 -5.47
C ALA A 331 1.82 -13.99 -4.45
N ILE A 332 0.79 -13.20 -4.82
CA ILE A 332 -0.40 -12.98 -3.96
C ILE A 332 -1.18 -14.29 -3.77
N ALA A 333 -1.38 -15.10 -4.83
CA ALA A 333 -2.05 -16.40 -4.71
C ALA A 333 -1.31 -17.33 -3.74
N ALA A 334 0.01 -17.44 -3.91
CA ALA A 334 0.87 -18.22 -3.03
C ALA A 334 0.82 -17.69 -1.60
N GLY A 335 0.83 -16.37 -1.42
CA GLY A 335 0.70 -15.72 -0.12
C GLY A 335 -0.58 -16.12 0.62
N PHE A 336 -1.74 -15.97 -0.02
CA PHE A 336 -3.00 -16.39 0.57
C PHE A 336 -3.08 -17.90 0.83
N GLY A 337 -2.63 -18.72 -0.11
CA GLY A 337 -2.63 -20.18 0.04
C GLY A 337 -1.75 -20.67 1.19
N LEU A 338 -0.55 -20.11 1.33
CA LEU A 338 0.38 -20.44 2.42
C LEU A 338 -0.07 -19.88 3.77
N VAL A 339 -0.67 -18.68 3.81
CA VAL A 339 -1.29 -18.15 5.04
C VAL A 339 -2.42 -19.08 5.48
N ALA A 340 -3.30 -19.48 4.57
CA ALA A 340 -4.39 -20.40 4.88
C ALA A 340 -3.87 -21.77 5.35
N ALA A 341 -2.88 -22.35 4.66
CA ALA A 341 -2.23 -23.59 5.09
C ALA A 341 -1.58 -23.45 6.48
N GLY A 342 -0.89 -22.33 6.73
CA GLY A 342 -0.34 -21.99 8.03
C GLY A 342 -1.42 -21.98 9.11
N CYS A 343 -2.55 -21.31 8.88
CA CYS A 343 -3.68 -21.30 9.81
C CYS A 343 -4.24 -22.70 10.07
N VAL A 344 -4.42 -23.53 9.03
CA VAL A 344 -4.88 -24.93 9.18
C VAL A 344 -3.90 -25.74 10.02
N LEU A 345 -2.60 -25.56 9.83
CA LEU A 345 -1.57 -26.27 10.60
C LEU A 345 -1.53 -25.86 12.08
N HIS A 346 -2.15 -24.74 12.48
CA HIS A 346 -2.30 -24.38 13.90
C HIS A 346 -3.47 -25.11 14.57
N LEU A 347 -4.44 -25.64 13.81
CA LEU A 347 -5.65 -26.23 14.38
C LEU A 347 -5.37 -27.48 15.23
N PRO A 348 -4.56 -28.46 14.79
CA PRO A 348 -4.29 -29.65 15.59
C PRO A 348 -3.57 -29.32 16.90
N ASP A 349 -3.94 -29.99 17.98
CA ASP A 349 -3.18 -30.01 19.24
C ASP A 349 -1.93 -30.88 19.11
N ALA A 350 -1.00 -30.44 18.25
CA ALA A 350 0.31 -31.06 18.16
C ALA A 350 1.36 -30.14 18.81
N GLY A 351 2.37 -30.76 19.43
CA GLY A 351 3.38 -30.06 20.21
C GLY A 351 4.19 -29.03 19.43
N LEU A 352 5.12 -28.39 20.14
CA LEU A 352 5.95 -27.27 19.66
C LEU A 352 6.51 -27.41 18.22
N PRO A 353 6.99 -28.58 17.74
CA PRO A 353 7.49 -28.70 16.36
C PRO A 353 6.46 -28.36 15.27
N LEU A 354 5.20 -28.81 15.42
CA LEU A 354 4.17 -28.51 14.43
C LEU A 354 3.81 -27.02 14.47
N LEU A 355 3.71 -26.44 15.68
CA LEU A 355 3.43 -25.02 15.84
C LEU A 355 4.52 -24.16 15.17
N LEU A 356 5.79 -24.49 15.38
CA LEU A 356 6.91 -23.81 14.72
C LEU A 356 6.83 -23.96 13.19
N ALA A 357 6.56 -25.17 12.69
CA ALA A 357 6.38 -25.40 11.26
C ALA A 357 5.20 -24.59 10.69
N ALA A 358 4.07 -24.52 11.41
CA ALA A 358 2.89 -23.75 11.04
C ALA A 358 3.20 -22.25 10.95
N ARG A 359 3.99 -21.71 11.90
CA ARG A 359 4.46 -20.31 11.87
C ARG A 359 5.45 -20.04 10.73
N VAL A 360 6.32 -20.98 10.38
CA VAL A 360 7.21 -20.84 9.21
C VAL A 360 6.42 -20.81 7.91
N VAL A 361 5.46 -21.73 7.73
CA VAL A 361 4.58 -21.77 6.56
C VAL A 361 3.76 -20.48 6.47
N PHE A 362 3.18 -20.04 7.58
CA PHE A 362 2.46 -18.78 7.67
C PHE A 362 3.37 -17.58 7.34
N GLY A 363 4.61 -17.58 7.82
CA GLY A 363 5.63 -16.56 7.53
C GLY A 363 6.02 -16.49 6.06
N ALA A 364 6.19 -17.63 5.40
CA ALA A 364 6.42 -17.70 3.96
C ALA A 364 5.23 -17.11 3.19
N GLY A 365 4.00 -17.43 3.61
CA GLY A 365 2.77 -16.87 3.03
C GLY A 365 2.64 -15.36 3.25
N LEU A 366 2.88 -14.90 4.47
CA LEU A 366 2.94 -13.48 4.83
C LEU A 366 3.93 -12.74 3.93
N THR A 367 5.10 -13.32 3.69
CA THR A 367 6.12 -12.75 2.81
C THR A 367 5.66 -12.67 1.36
N ALA A 368 5.24 -13.78 0.77
CA ALA A 368 4.81 -13.83 -0.62
C ALA A 368 3.64 -12.87 -0.89
N GLY A 369 2.68 -12.79 0.04
CA GLY A 369 1.52 -11.92 -0.08
C GLY A 369 1.87 -10.44 0.05
N LEU A 370 2.61 -10.02 1.09
CA LEU A 370 2.99 -8.61 1.26
C LEU A 370 3.88 -8.10 0.14
N VAL A 371 4.85 -8.91 -0.30
CA VAL A 371 5.73 -8.56 -1.42
C VAL A 371 4.94 -8.54 -2.74
N GLY A 372 4.03 -9.50 -2.94
CA GLY A 372 3.11 -9.52 -4.07
C GLY A 372 2.20 -8.29 -4.14
N LEU A 373 1.59 -7.90 -3.01
CA LEU A 373 0.77 -6.69 -2.88
C LEU A 373 1.59 -5.42 -3.10
N SER A 374 2.83 -5.37 -2.59
CA SER A 374 3.76 -4.27 -2.84
C SER A 374 4.10 -4.13 -4.33
N ALA A 375 4.41 -5.24 -5.01
CA ALA A 375 4.70 -5.24 -6.43
C ALA A 375 3.48 -4.82 -7.27
N LEU A 376 2.29 -5.34 -6.95
CA LEU A 376 1.04 -4.97 -7.62
C LEU A 376 0.71 -3.49 -7.41
N THR A 377 0.87 -3.00 -6.19
CA THR A 377 0.64 -1.59 -5.84
C THR A 377 1.59 -0.66 -6.59
N ALA A 378 2.87 -1.04 -6.69
CA ALA A 378 3.84 -0.29 -7.49
C ALA A 378 3.46 -0.22 -8.98
N GLN A 379 2.92 -1.30 -9.54
CA GLN A 379 2.42 -1.30 -10.93
C GLN A 379 1.18 -0.41 -11.08
N MET A 380 0.29 -0.42 -10.10
CA MET A 380 -0.95 0.35 -10.12
C MET A 380 -0.78 1.83 -9.71
N SER A 381 0.34 2.24 -9.11
CA SER A 381 0.55 3.64 -8.71
C SER A 381 0.85 4.58 -9.89
N ARG A 382 1.22 4.04 -11.06
CA ARG A 382 1.53 4.84 -12.26
C ARG A 382 0.35 5.72 -12.68
N GLY A 383 0.64 6.99 -12.97
CA GLY A 383 -0.34 7.96 -13.47
C GLY A 383 -1.43 8.31 -12.46
N ARG A 384 -1.21 8.08 -11.16
CA ARG A 384 -2.15 8.39 -10.09
C ARG A 384 -1.49 9.30 -9.06
N ALA A 385 -2.32 10.08 -8.36
CA ALA A 385 -1.90 10.81 -7.18
C ALA A 385 -1.47 9.81 -6.08
N PRO A 386 -0.16 9.68 -5.79
CA PRO A 386 0.35 8.58 -4.99
C PRO A 386 -0.11 8.67 -3.53
N GLY A 387 -0.14 9.86 -2.94
CA GLY A 387 -0.59 10.07 -1.57
C GLY A 387 -2.03 9.60 -1.35
N SER A 388 -2.95 9.95 -2.25
CA SER A 388 -4.36 9.52 -2.22
C SER A 388 -4.51 7.99 -2.31
N LEU A 389 -3.75 7.35 -3.20
CA LEU A 389 -3.72 5.89 -3.34
C LEU A 389 -3.23 5.22 -2.06
N PHE A 390 -2.06 5.62 -1.55
CA PHE A 390 -1.46 4.99 -0.37
C PHE A 390 -2.21 5.30 0.92
N GLY A 391 -2.80 6.49 1.05
CA GLY A 391 -3.70 6.83 2.15
C GLY A 391 -4.97 5.97 2.16
N THR A 392 -5.53 5.68 0.99
CA THR A 392 -6.68 4.77 0.85
C THR A 392 -6.29 3.32 1.16
N LEU A 393 -5.15 2.85 0.66
CA LEU A 393 -4.62 1.52 0.97
C LEU A 393 -4.36 1.36 2.47
N GLU A 394 -3.74 2.36 3.11
CA GLU A 394 -3.48 2.33 4.55
C GLU A 394 -4.78 2.31 5.36
N PHE A 395 -5.80 3.10 4.96
CA PHE A 395 -7.12 3.03 5.58
C PHE A 395 -7.72 1.62 5.50
N VAL A 396 -7.74 1.03 4.31
CA VAL A 396 -8.32 -0.31 4.09
C VAL A 396 -7.54 -1.39 4.83
N SER A 397 -6.21 -1.30 4.83
CA SER A 397 -5.31 -2.18 5.57
C SER A 397 -5.60 -2.14 7.07
N LYS A 398 -5.65 -0.94 7.67
CA LYS A 398 -5.97 -0.76 9.10
C LYS A 398 -7.39 -1.18 9.45
N LEU A 399 -8.37 -0.95 8.57
CA LEU A 399 -9.73 -1.42 8.76
C LEU A 399 -9.78 -2.96 8.81
N GLY A 400 -9.01 -3.64 7.95
CA GLY A 400 -8.85 -5.09 7.98
C GLY A 400 -8.26 -5.58 9.31
N ALA A 401 -7.26 -4.87 9.85
CA ALA A 401 -6.66 -5.18 11.15
C ALA A 401 -7.65 -5.04 12.32
N VAL A 402 -8.42 -3.94 12.34
CA VAL A 402 -9.44 -3.69 13.37
C VAL A 402 -10.55 -4.74 13.28
N ALA A 403 -11.04 -5.02 12.07
CA ALA A 403 -12.05 -6.05 11.84
C ALA A 403 -11.55 -7.43 12.29
N ALA A 404 -10.29 -7.76 12.04
CA ALA A 404 -9.67 -9.00 12.50
C ALA A 404 -9.61 -9.10 14.03
N GLY A 405 -9.24 -8.03 14.74
CA GLY A 405 -9.24 -8.02 16.20
C GLY A 405 -10.64 -8.24 16.79
N LEU A 406 -11.64 -7.52 16.27
CA LEU A 406 -13.03 -7.68 16.70
C LEU A 406 -13.58 -9.07 16.38
N ALA A 407 -13.29 -9.58 15.18
CA ALA A 407 -13.70 -10.93 14.77
C ALA A 407 -13.01 -12.00 15.63
N ALA A 408 -11.72 -11.87 15.89
CA ALA A 408 -10.99 -12.81 16.74
C ALA A 408 -11.62 -12.88 18.15
N SER A 409 -11.93 -11.73 18.75
CA SER A 409 -12.57 -11.67 20.06
C SER A 409 -13.95 -12.32 20.08
N ALA A 410 -14.81 -12.01 19.11
CA ALA A 410 -16.14 -12.62 19.01
C ALA A 410 -16.06 -14.13 18.73
N LEU A 411 -15.19 -14.56 17.81
CA LEU A 411 -15.01 -15.96 17.44
C LEU A 411 -14.50 -16.78 18.62
N THR A 412 -13.49 -16.28 19.35
CA THR A 412 -12.98 -16.96 20.53
C THR A 412 -14.04 -17.09 21.63
N ALA A 413 -14.83 -16.03 21.86
CA ALA A 413 -15.87 -16.04 22.88
C ALA A 413 -17.01 -17.04 22.58
N HIS A 414 -17.37 -17.24 21.31
CA HIS A 414 -18.53 -18.05 20.93
C HIS A 414 -18.20 -19.45 20.41
N LEU A 415 -17.05 -19.62 19.76
CA LEU A 415 -16.68 -20.84 19.03
C LEU A 415 -15.37 -21.46 19.55
N GLY A 416 -14.71 -20.85 20.53
CA GLY A 416 -13.50 -21.35 21.14
C GLY A 416 -12.19 -20.83 20.51
N PRO A 417 -11.04 -21.16 21.11
CA PRO A 417 -9.73 -20.55 20.82
C PRO A 417 -9.18 -20.84 19.41
N ASP A 418 -9.73 -21.84 18.71
CA ASP A 418 -9.29 -22.27 17.36
C ASP A 418 -10.07 -21.59 16.23
N ALA A 419 -11.19 -20.95 16.55
CA ALA A 419 -12.08 -20.34 15.58
C ALA A 419 -11.43 -19.19 14.78
N PRO A 420 -10.58 -18.32 15.36
CA PRO A 420 -9.84 -17.30 14.59
C PRO A 420 -8.95 -17.88 13.48
N GLN A 421 -8.30 -19.02 13.73
CA GLN A 421 -7.41 -19.73 12.80
C GLN A 421 -8.23 -20.31 11.65
N ALA A 422 -9.36 -20.95 11.96
CA ALA A 422 -10.29 -21.46 10.95
C ALA A 422 -10.84 -20.32 10.07
N ALA A 423 -11.23 -19.19 10.67
CA ALA A 423 -11.72 -18.02 9.93
C ALA A 423 -10.66 -17.43 8.98
N GLY A 424 -9.41 -17.29 9.47
CA GLY A 424 -8.29 -16.85 8.64
C GLY A 424 -8.00 -17.79 7.47
N ALA A 425 -8.07 -19.12 7.70
CA ALA A 425 -7.90 -20.12 6.66
C ALA A 425 -8.98 -20.05 5.57
N LEU A 426 -10.25 -20.00 5.97
CA LEU A 426 -11.38 -19.95 5.05
C LEU A 426 -11.37 -18.67 4.21
N LEU A 427 -11.19 -17.51 4.83
CA LEU A 427 -11.15 -16.23 4.11
C LEU A 427 -9.94 -16.13 3.18
N GLY A 428 -8.77 -16.59 3.63
CA GLY A 428 -7.56 -16.61 2.81
C GLY A 428 -7.72 -17.50 1.57
N ALA A 429 -8.25 -18.71 1.75
CA ALA A 429 -8.53 -19.63 0.65
C ALA A 429 -9.58 -19.06 -0.31
N ALA A 430 -10.67 -18.49 0.22
CA ALA A 430 -11.72 -17.87 -0.59
C ALA A 430 -11.16 -16.70 -1.43
N ALA A 431 -10.30 -15.84 -0.87
CA ALA A 431 -9.67 -14.76 -1.62
C ALA A 431 -8.73 -15.26 -2.72
N ALA A 432 -7.94 -16.30 -2.44
CA ALA A 432 -7.08 -16.95 -3.44
C ALA A 432 -7.89 -17.51 -4.62
N LEU A 433 -9.06 -18.09 -4.35
CA LEU A 433 -9.91 -18.72 -5.36
C LEU A 433 -10.80 -17.73 -6.12
N THR A 434 -11.19 -16.60 -5.52
CA THR A 434 -12.20 -15.69 -6.10
C THR A 434 -11.66 -14.34 -6.53
N LEU A 435 -10.76 -13.73 -5.76
CA LEU A 435 -10.25 -12.37 -6.01
C LEU A 435 -9.01 -12.39 -6.89
N VAL A 436 -8.06 -13.29 -6.63
CA VAL A 436 -6.81 -13.36 -7.40
C VAL A 436 -7.02 -13.66 -8.89
N PRO A 437 -7.94 -14.56 -9.30
CA PRO A 437 -8.21 -14.78 -10.73
C PRO A 437 -8.73 -13.53 -11.45
N ARG A 438 -9.40 -12.61 -10.74
CA ARG A 438 -9.90 -11.35 -11.32
C ARG A 438 -8.75 -10.42 -11.73
N LEU A 439 -7.58 -10.53 -11.09
CA LEU A 439 -6.38 -9.79 -11.51
C LEU A 439 -5.83 -10.27 -12.87
N ARG A 440 -5.98 -11.57 -13.16
CA ARG A 440 -5.47 -12.20 -14.38
C ARG A 440 -6.35 -11.97 -15.61
N ARG A 441 -7.63 -11.64 -15.40
CA ARG A 441 -8.55 -11.29 -16.50
C ARG A 441 -8.04 -9.99 -17.15
N ARG A 442 -7.71 -10.04 -18.45
CA ARG A 442 -7.46 -8.84 -19.25
C ARG A 442 -8.77 -8.03 -19.29
N PRO A 443 -8.73 -6.69 -19.17
CA PRO A 443 -9.91 -5.89 -19.45
C PRO A 443 -10.38 -6.21 -20.86
N ALA A 444 -11.69 -6.45 -21.04
CA ALA A 444 -12.28 -6.54 -22.37
C ALA A 444 -11.92 -5.25 -23.11
N ASN A 445 -11.32 -5.38 -24.29
CA ASN A 445 -10.93 -4.22 -25.10
C ASN A 445 -12.21 -3.47 -25.51
N PRO A 446 -12.45 -2.22 -25.04
CA PRO A 446 -13.64 -1.47 -25.44
C PRO A 446 -13.63 -1.10 -26.94
N ALA A 447 -12.49 -1.24 -27.64
CA ALA A 447 -12.35 -0.94 -29.05
C ALA A 447 -12.70 -2.10 -30.02
N ASN A 448 -13.11 -3.28 -29.52
CA ASN A 448 -13.56 -4.35 -30.41
C ASN A 448 -14.66 -5.22 -29.75
N PRO A 449 -15.95 -4.86 -29.91
CA PRO A 449 -17.07 -5.66 -29.40
C PRO A 449 -17.31 -6.97 -30.18
N ALA A 450 -16.52 -7.31 -31.20
CA ALA A 450 -16.82 -8.37 -32.15
C ALA A 450 -16.19 -9.75 -31.86
N ASN A 451 -15.69 -10.04 -30.65
CA ASN A 451 -15.23 -11.40 -30.36
C ASN A 451 -15.47 -11.86 -28.92
N PRO A 452 -16.72 -12.21 -28.55
CA PRO A 452 -16.96 -13.02 -27.38
C PRO A 452 -16.56 -14.47 -27.69
N ALA A 453 -15.77 -15.07 -26.80
CA ALA A 453 -15.50 -16.50 -26.62
C ALA A 453 -15.75 -17.44 -27.83
N LYS A 454 -14.66 -18.01 -28.38
CA LYS A 454 -14.73 -19.23 -29.19
C LYS A 454 -15.41 -20.36 -28.39
N GLU A 455 -16.69 -20.58 -28.61
CA GLU A 455 -17.35 -21.87 -28.40
C GLU A 455 -16.89 -22.87 -29.49
N PRO A 456 -16.85 -24.18 -29.19
CA PRO A 456 -16.28 -25.18 -30.09
C PRO A 456 -17.14 -25.35 -31.35
N HIS A 457 -16.44 -25.41 -32.49
CA HIS A 457 -16.94 -25.46 -33.86
C HIS A 457 -18.14 -26.39 -34.11
N ALA A 458 -19.22 -25.83 -34.67
CA ALA A 458 -20.15 -26.54 -35.53
C ALA A 458 -19.81 -26.26 -37.02
N PRO A 459 -19.83 -27.25 -37.93
CA PRO A 459 -19.37 -27.06 -39.30
C PRO A 459 -20.39 -26.27 -40.14
N ARG A 460 -20.00 -25.08 -40.61
CA ARG A 460 -20.81 -24.27 -41.52
C ARG A 460 -20.79 -24.87 -42.94
N ARG A 461 -21.95 -25.30 -43.42
CA ARG A 461 -22.22 -25.62 -44.83
C ARG A 461 -21.96 -24.41 -45.72
N SER A 462 -21.14 -24.62 -46.75
CA SER A 462 -20.82 -23.66 -47.80
C SER A 462 -21.98 -23.50 -48.78
N LEU A 463 -22.60 -22.32 -48.83
CA LEU A 463 -23.40 -21.88 -49.98
C LEU A 463 -22.56 -20.91 -50.81
N ARG A 464 -21.87 -21.45 -51.82
CA ARG A 464 -21.23 -20.66 -52.89
C ARG A 464 -22.31 -20.06 -53.77
N ARG A 465 -22.45 -18.73 -53.75
CA ARG A 465 -23.12 -17.96 -54.80
C ARG A 465 -22.13 -17.75 -55.95
N THR A 466 -22.48 -18.24 -57.13
CA THR A 466 -21.76 -18.09 -58.39
C THR A 466 -22.21 -16.82 -59.12
N SER A 467 -21.25 -16.01 -59.56
CA SER A 467 -21.37 -14.97 -60.59
C SER A 467 -19.95 -14.76 -61.13
N ARG A 468 -19.54 -15.37 -62.25
CA ARG A 468 -19.81 -15.13 -63.69
C ARG A 468 -18.66 -14.34 -64.33
N ARG A 469 -17.97 -15.02 -65.28
CA ARG A 469 -17.18 -14.55 -66.45
C ARG A 469 -16.10 -15.61 -66.73
N ASP A 470 -15.74 -16.00 -67.94
CA ASP A 470 -16.25 -15.83 -69.31
C ASP A 470 -15.39 -16.77 -70.19
N ARG A 471 -15.95 -17.25 -71.32
CA ARG A 471 -15.28 -17.75 -72.55
C ARG A 471 -14.39 -19.02 -72.49
N ALA A 472 -14.77 -20.05 -73.24
CA ALA A 472 -14.41 -20.20 -74.66
C ALA A 472 -14.72 -21.64 -75.13
N HIS A 473 -15.57 -21.80 -76.15
CA HIS A 473 -15.53 -22.98 -77.01
C HIS A 473 -15.55 -22.53 -78.47
N THR A 474 -14.42 -22.80 -79.10
CA THR A 474 -14.12 -22.78 -80.52
C THR A 474 -14.84 -23.89 -81.26
N GLY A 475 -15.00 -23.72 -82.58
CA GLY A 475 -14.76 -24.83 -83.50
C GLY A 475 -15.97 -25.28 -84.31
N HIS A 476 -16.10 -24.62 -85.46
CA HIS A 476 -16.86 -25.02 -86.64
C HIS A 476 -16.48 -26.44 -87.09
N ALA A 477 -17.47 -27.25 -87.48
CA ALA A 477 -17.27 -28.43 -88.31
C ALA A 477 -17.68 -28.10 -89.74
N ALA A 478 -16.73 -28.19 -90.66
CA ALA A 478 -16.97 -28.43 -92.07
C ALA A 478 -15.87 -29.38 -92.58
N ASP A 479 -16.35 -30.44 -93.23
CA ASP A 479 -15.68 -31.36 -94.15
C ASP A 479 -14.91 -32.60 -93.62
N ARG A 480 -15.54 -33.75 -93.96
CA ARG A 480 -15.04 -35.11 -94.25
C ARG A 480 -14.79 -36.11 -93.12
#